data_AF-A0A1G8RPG7-F1
#
_entry.id   AF-A0A1G8RPG7-F1
#
_cell.length_a   1.000
_cell.length_b   1.000
_cell.length_c   1.000
_cell.angle_alpha   90.00
_cell.angle_beta   90.00
_cell.angle_gamma   90.00
#
_symmetry.space_group_name_H-M   'P 1'
#
loop_
_entity.id
_entity.type
_entity.pdbx_description
1 polymer ?
#
loop_
_entity_poly.entity_id
_entity_poly.type
_entity_poly.pdbx_seq_one_letter_code
_entity_poly.pdbx_strand_id
1 'polypeptide(L)'
;MNLNFDFEKYTPPKITEEKLTLLAERRREVRQLLLLTVSSHLLFIALGLAAFLAAPYSMALSVLFLSVLALWLAGTGVIAVVFTKKQLEKREANALFNLLS
;
A
#
# COMPACT_ATOMS: atom_id res chain seq x y z
N MET A 1 -4.86 -5.98 -38.50
CA MET A 1 -5.95 -6.20 -37.53
C MET A 1 -6.93 -5.05 -37.67
N ASN A 2 -8.14 -5.34 -38.15
CA ASN A 2 -9.20 -4.34 -38.32
C ASN A 2 -10.04 -4.32 -37.03
N LEU A 3 -9.87 -3.29 -36.21
CA LEU A 3 -10.59 -3.12 -34.94
C LEU A 3 -11.96 -2.52 -35.25
N ASN A 4 -12.92 -3.37 -35.60
CA ASN A 4 -14.32 -2.98 -35.76
C ASN A 4 -14.91 -2.74 -34.36
N PHE A 5 -14.83 -1.51 -33.86
CA PHE A 5 -15.46 -1.12 -32.61
C PHE A 5 -16.95 -0.88 -32.87
N ASP A 6 -17.76 -1.88 -32.56
CA ASP A 6 -19.23 -1.81 -32.62
C ASP A 6 -19.75 -1.04 -31.39
N PHE A 7 -19.82 0.28 -31.52
CA PHE A 7 -20.29 1.21 -30.48
C PHE A 7 -21.82 1.16 -30.27
N GLU A 8 -22.58 0.53 -31.17
CA GLU A 8 -24.04 0.44 -31.04
C GLU A 8 -24.47 -0.61 -30.02
N LYS A 9 -23.62 -1.62 -29.77
CA LYS A 9 -23.91 -2.70 -28.82
C LYS A 9 -23.58 -2.34 -27.37
N TYR A 10 -22.80 -1.28 -27.14
CA TYR A 10 -22.35 -0.87 -25.81
C TYR A 10 -22.90 0.51 -25.46
N THR A 11 -23.93 0.54 -24.60
CA THR A 11 -24.29 1.80 -23.93
C THR A 11 -23.15 2.19 -22.99
N PRO A 12 -22.49 3.35 -23.21
CA PRO A 12 -21.41 3.76 -22.33
C PRO A 12 -21.97 3.89 -20.90
N PRO A 13 -21.27 3.31 -19.89
CA PRO A 13 -21.70 3.49 -18.51
C PRO A 13 -21.83 4.98 -18.23
N LYS A 14 -22.89 5.39 -17.54
CA LYS A 14 -23.09 6.79 -17.13
C LYS A 14 -22.00 7.17 -16.12
N ILE A 15 -20.83 7.51 -16.64
CA ILE A 15 -19.71 8.03 -15.87
C ILE A 15 -19.88 9.54 -15.88
N THR A 16 -20.34 10.07 -14.75
CA THR A 16 -20.31 11.51 -14.46
C THR A 16 -18.87 11.98 -14.31
N GLU A 17 -18.61 13.26 -14.58
CA GLU A 17 -17.28 13.87 -14.40
C GLU A 17 -16.71 13.64 -12.98
N GLU A 18 -17.58 13.65 -11.97
CA GLU A 18 -17.26 13.33 -10.57
C GLU A 18 -16.71 11.91 -10.38
N LYS A 19 -17.20 10.91 -11.15
CA LYS A 19 -16.64 9.55 -11.10
C LYS A 19 -15.27 9.47 -11.77
N LEU A 20 -15.01 10.28 -12.80
CA LEU A 20 -13.71 10.33 -13.46
C LEU A 20 -12.64 10.94 -12.55
N THR A 21 -12.98 12.04 -11.86
CA THR A 21 -12.07 12.68 -10.90
C THR A 21 -11.75 11.76 -9.73
N LEU A 22 -12.76 11.10 -9.15
CA LEU A 22 -12.56 10.09 -8.10
C LEU A 22 -11.64 8.94 -8.54
N LEU A 23 -11.81 8.43 -9.77
CA LEU A 23 -10.95 7.37 -10.30
C LEU A 23 -9.51 7.86 -10.54
N ALA A 24 -9.33 9.09 -10.99
CA ALA A 24 -8.01 9.69 -11.17
C ALA A 24 -7.29 9.90 -9.83
N GLU A 25 -8.00 10.40 -8.82
CA GLU A 25 -7.49 10.57 -7.45
C GLU A 25 -7.10 9.24 -6.83
N ARG A 26 -7.97 8.22 -6.91
CA ARG A 26 -7.66 6.86 -6.46
C ARG A 26 -6.38 6.31 -7.09
N ARG A 27 -6.18 6.51 -8.40
CA ARG A 27 -4.95 6.05 -9.08
C ARG A 27 -3.71 6.80 -8.59
N ARG A 28 -3.84 8.10 -8.30
CA ARG A 28 -2.76 8.90 -7.73
C ARG A 28 -2.40 8.43 -6.32
N GLU A 29 -3.39 8.19 -5.47
CA GLU A 29 -3.20 7.63 -4.12
C GLU A 29 -2.49 6.27 -4.19
N VAL A 30 -2.93 5.37 -5.06
CA VAL A 30 -2.29 4.06 -5.24
C VAL A 30 -0.83 4.20 -5.68
N ARG A 31 -0.52 5.10 -6.61
CA ARG A 31 0.87 5.37 -7.03
C ARG A 31 1.72 5.92 -5.89
N GLN A 32 1.19 6.85 -5.11
CA GLN A 32 1.89 7.41 -3.96
C GLN A 32 2.14 6.36 -2.88
N LEU A 33 1.15 5.51 -2.60
CA LEU A 33 1.31 4.38 -1.69
C LEU A 33 2.37 3.39 -2.18
N LEU A 34 2.35 3.04 -3.47
CA LEU A 34 3.36 2.16 -4.06
C LEU A 34 4.76 2.77 -3.94
N LEU A 35 4.93 4.04 -4.28
CA LEU A 35 6.21 4.74 -4.13
C LEU A 35 6.68 4.75 -2.68
N LEU A 36 5.77 5.02 -1.73
CA LEU A 36 6.06 5.01 -0.30
C LEU A 36 6.48 3.62 0.20
N THR A 37 5.79 2.56 -0.25
CA THR A 37 6.13 1.18 0.08
C THR A 37 7.51 0.81 -0.43
N VAL A 38 7.82 1.17 -1.69
CA VAL A 38 9.13 0.91 -2.31
C VAL A 38 10.23 1.69 -1.60
N SER A 39 10.03 2.98 -1.31
CA SER A 39 11.03 3.80 -0.60
C SER A 39 11.28 3.29 0.81
N SER A 40 10.24 2.83 1.51
CA SER A 40 10.38 2.26 2.85
C SER A 40 11.19 0.95 2.83
N HIS A 41 10.94 0.05 1.87
CA HIS A 41 11.73 -1.16 1.73
C HIS A 41 13.20 -0.85 1.41
N LEU A 42 13.42 0.11 0.52
CA LEU A 42 14.77 0.55 0.18
C LEU A 42 15.52 1.10 1.40
N LEU A 43 14.84 1.85 2.26
CA LEU A 43 15.40 2.37 3.50
C LEU A 43 15.74 1.27 4.51
N PHE A 44 14.91 0.22 4.63
CA PHE A 44 15.23 -0.94 5.47
C PHE A 44 16.45 -1.71 4.99
N ILE A 45 16.55 -1.92 3.68
CA ILE A 45 17.73 -2.55 3.06
C ILE A 45 18.98 -1.71 3.33
N ALA A 46 18.88 -0.39 3.15
CA ALA A 46 19.98 0.54 3.41
C ALA A 46 20.42 0.52 4.88
N LEU A 47 19.48 0.51 5.84
CA LEU A 47 19.81 0.40 7.27
C LEU A 47 20.47 -0.93 7.62
N GLY A 48 19.98 -2.04 7.07
CA GLY A 48 20.59 -3.36 7.28
C GLY A 48 22.02 -3.43 6.74
N LEU A 49 22.25 -2.89 5.54
CA LEU A 49 23.59 -2.76 4.96
C LEU A 49 24.48 -1.84 5.79
N ALA A 50 23.96 -0.69 6.24
CA ALA A 50 24.70 0.22 7.11
C ALA A 50 25.11 -0.43 8.43
N ALA A 51 24.24 -1.24 9.04
CA ALA A 51 24.57 -2.02 10.22
C ALA A 51 25.70 -3.02 9.92
N PHE A 52 25.61 -3.75 8.81
CA PHE A 52 26.62 -4.73 8.41
C PHE A 52 28.00 -4.08 8.13
N LEU A 53 28.01 -2.95 7.41
CA LEU A 53 29.24 -2.20 7.15
C LEU A 53 29.80 -1.54 8.42
N ALA A 54 28.96 -1.16 9.37
CA ALA A 54 29.39 -0.55 10.64
C ALA A 54 29.93 -1.57 11.65
N ALA A 55 29.52 -2.85 11.55
CA ALA A 55 29.93 -3.93 12.46
C ALA A 55 31.46 -4.04 12.67
N PRO A 56 32.32 -3.99 11.63
CA PRO A 56 33.77 -4.05 11.82
C PRO A 56 34.39 -2.79 12.42
N TYR A 57 33.74 -1.63 12.32
CA TYR A 57 34.28 -0.36 12.83
C TYR A 57 33.83 -0.06 14.26
N SER A 58 32.57 -0.35 14.57
CA SER A 58 32.00 -0.13 15.90
C SER A 58 30.76 -0.98 16.11
N MET A 59 30.87 -1.93 17.05
CA MET A 59 29.77 -2.81 17.42
C MET A 59 28.56 -2.03 17.95
N ALA A 60 28.80 -0.94 18.70
CA ALA A 60 27.74 -0.08 19.22
C ALA A 60 26.93 0.59 18.10
N LEU A 61 27.59 1.04 17.03
CA LEU A 61 26.94 1.69 15.90
C LEU A 61 26.07 0.72 15.10
N SER A 62 26.55 -0.51 14.90
CA SER A 62 25.76 -1.59 14.29
C SER A 62 24.51 -1.92 15.10
N VAL A 63 24.62 -1.99 16.43
CA VAL A 63 23.48 -2.27 17.32
C VAL A 63 22.45 -1.15 17.27
N LEU A 64 22.89 0.12 17.19
CA LEU A 64 21.98 1.26 17.02
C LEU A 64 21.20 1.19 15.69
N PHE A 65 21.85 0.85 14.58
CA PHE A 65 21.13 0.69 13.32
C PHE A 65 20.13 -0.47 13.36
N LEU A 66 20.49 -1.60 13.98
CA LEU A 66 19.58 -2.72 14.14
C LEU A 66 18.39 -2.40 15.06
N SER A 67 18.59 -1.67 16.15
CA SER A 67 17.50 -1.30 17.07
C SER A 67 16.51 -0.33 16.42
N VAL A 68 17.02 0.64 15.65
CA VAL A 68 16.18 1.52 14.83
C VAL A 68 15.39 0.70 13.81
N LEU A 69 16.04 -0.20 13.07
CA LEU A 69 15.37 -1.07 12.10
C LEU A 69 14.28 -1.94 12.75
N ALA A 70 14.54 -2.50 13.92
CA ALA A 70 13.57 -3.29 14.67
C ALA A 70 12.34 -2.46 15.09
N LEU A 71 12.55 -1.23 15.56
CA LEU A 71 11.46 -0.34 15.95
C LEU A 71 10.57 0.03 14.76
N TRP A 72 11.18 0.31 13.61
CA TRP A 72 10.46 0.59 12.37
C TRP A 72 9.63 -0.62 11.90
N LEU A 73 10.21 -1.82 11.92
CA LEU A 73 9.50 -3.05 11.57
C LEU A 73 8.31 -3.31 12.51
N ALA A 74 8.50 -3.14 13.82
CA ALA A 74 7.42 -3.28 14.80
C ALA A 74 6.28 -2.28 14.53
N GLY A 75 6.61 -1.02 14.26
CA GLY A 75 5.61 0.01 13.93
C GLY A 75 4.79 -0.33 12.69
N THR A 76 5.46 -0.76 11.60
CA THR A 76 4.76 -1.18 10.37
C THR A 76 3.88 -2.41 10.59
N GLY A 77 4.34 -3.37 11.39
CA GLY A 77 3.57 -4.58 11.72
C GLY A 77 2.27 -4.27 12.47
N VAL A 78 2.32 -3.39 13.49
CA VAL A 78 1.12 -2.99 14.24
C VAL A 78 0.10 -2.30 13.33
N ILE A 79 0.55 -1.37 12.48
CA ILE A 79 -0.31 -0.66 11.53
C ILE A 79 -0.97 -1.65 10.56
N ALA A 80 -0.21 -2.62 10.04
CA ALA A 80 -0.72 -3.64 9.11
C ALA A 80 -1.82 -4.51 9.75
N VAL A 81 -1.62 -4.93 11.00
CA VAL A 81 -2.63 -5.73 11.74
C VAL A 81 -3.89 -4.92 11.98
N VAL A 82 -3.77 -3.67 12.48
CA VAL A 82 -4.92 -2.80 12.75
C VAL A 82 -5.71 -2.52 11.47
N PHE A 83 -5.01 -2.23 10.37
CA PHE A 83 -5.64 -1.98 9.07
C PHE A 83 -6.38 -3.23 8.55
N THR A 84 -5.76 -4.41 8.68
CA THR A 84 -6.38 -5.67 8.25
C THR A 84 -7.63 -5.99 9.06
N LYS A 85 -7.58 -5.79 10.39
CA LYS A 85 -8.77 -5.95 11.25
C LYS A 85 -9.90 -5.02 10.83
N LYS A 86 -9.59 -3.74 10.59
CA LYS A 86 -10.59 -2.75 10.17
C LYS A 86 -11.21 -3.07 8.79
N GLN A 87 -10.42 -3.62 7.87
CA GLN A 87 -10.91 -4.05 6.56
C GLN A 87 -11.79 -5.31 6.65
N LEU A 88 -11.46 -6.23 7.55
CA LEU A 88 -12.26 -7.44 7.80
C LEU A 88 -13.63 -7.07 8.35
N GLU A 89 -13.68 -6.23 9.39
CA GLU A 89 -14.93 -5.74 10.00
C GLU A 89 -15.82 -5.04 8.98
N LYS A 90 -15.23 -4.21 8.10
CA LYS A 90 -15.97 -3.53 7.02
C LYS A 90 -16.53 -4.52 5.99
N ARG A 91 -15.81 -5.60 5.69
CA ARG A 91 -16.31 -6.67 4.80
C ARG A 91 -17.45 -7.46 5.42
N GLU A 92 -17.35 -7.79 6.70
CA GLU A 92 -18.41 -8.50 7.44
C GLU A 92 -19.69 -7.66 7.53
N ALA A 93 -19.58 -6.37 7.84
CA ALA A 93 -20.72 -5.45 7.85
C ALA A 93 -21.43 -5.35 6.48
N ASN A 94 -20.65 -5.27 5.39
CA ASN A 94 -21.21 -5.28 4.03
C ASN A 94 -21.86 -6.62 3.68
N ALA A 95 -21.30 -7.75 4.12
CA ALA A 95 -21.87 -9.07 3.88
C ALA A 95 -23.22 -9.23 4.61
N LEU A 96 -23.31 -8.76 5.86
CA LEU A 96 -24.57 -8.77 6.61
C LEU A 96 -25.62 -7.85 5.99
N PHE A 97 -25.23 -6.65 5.52
CA PHE A 97 -26.15 -5.75 4.82
C PHE A 97 -26.73 -6.38 3.55
N ASN A 98 -25.90 -7.07 2.76
CA ASN A 98 -26.31 -7.70 1.51
C ASN A 98 -27.15 -8.98 1.70
N LEU A 99 -27.17 -9.55 2.92
CA LEU A 99 -28.05 -10.67 3.28
C LEU A 99 -29.41 -10.20 3.82
N LEU A 100 -29.51 -8.94 4.24
CA LEU A 100 -30.72 -8.34 4.81
C LEU A 100 -31.50 -7.46 3.79
N SER A 101 -30.96 -7.23 2.59
CA SER A 101 -31.61 -6.53 1.47
C SER A 101 -32.17 -7.51 0.44
#